data_AF-A0A7D9N5S6-F1
#
_entry.id   AF-A0A7D9N5S6-F1
#
_cell.length_a   1.000
_cell.length_b   1.000
_cell.length_c   1.000
_cell.angle_alpha   90.00
_cell.angle_beta   90.00
_cell.angle_gamma   90.00
#
_symmetry.space_group_name_H-M   'P 1'
#
loop_
_entity.id
_entity.type
_entity.pdbx_description
1 polymer ?
#
loop_
_entity_poly.entity_id
_entity_poly.type
_entity_poly.pdbx_seq_one_letter_code
_entity_poly.pdbx_strand_id
1 'polypeptide(L)'
;MKRKIKSVILDEDWNRPAYHYLSQAVVMLDINESFYLVKSAFTAYEKNKENDTFTLQFVALIAVNYLNCCYHQNAEKKYAQVAIEFLKTLPVDPVIGFYRIIGTYYESVFSNNTKIRDMIIEILKRIDYYSMIRDTVEDIKINK
;
A
#
# COMPACT_ATOMS: atom_id res chain seq x y z
N MET A 1 -22.16 4.09 5.44
CA MET A 1 -20.76 4.46 5.12
C MET A 1 -20.23 3.66 3.92
N LYS A 2 -20.19 2.31 3.97
CA LYS A 2 -19.77 1.44 2.85
C LYS A 2 -20.41 1.78 1.48
N ARG A 3 -21.71 2.06 1.42
CA ARG A 3 -22.42 2.34 0.15
C ARG A 3 -22.01 3.65 -0.53
N LYS A 4 -21.71 4.71 0.26
CA LYS A 4 -21.23 6.01 -0.27
C LYS A 4 -19.78 5.95 -0.72
N ILE A 5 -18.93 5.22 0.01
CA ILE A 5 -17.54 4.99 -0.40
C ILE A 5 -17.52 4.16 -1.69
N LYS A 6 -18.33 3.09 -1.77
CA LYS A 6 -18.50 2.33 -3.00
C LYS A 6 -18.95 3.22 -4.17
N SER A 7 -19.97 4.06 -4.02
CA SER A 7 -20.42 4.90 -5.15
C SER A 7 -19.37 5.91 -5.62
N VAL A 8 -18.61 6.54 -4.71
CA VAL A 8 -17.58 7.53 -5.09
C VAL A 8 -16.38 6.88 -5.80
N ILE A 9 -16.06 5.62 -5.48
CA ILE A 9 -14.95 4.91 -6.09
C ILE A 9 -15.38 4.16 -7.37
N LEU A 10 -16.63 3.66 -7.43
CA LEU A 10 -17.14 2.86 -8.55
C LEU A 10 -17.46 3.68 -9.80
N ASP A 11 -17.61 5.00 -9.70
CA ASP A 11 -17.75 5.87 -10.87
C ASP A 11 -16.41 6.03 -11.63
N GLU A 12 -15.29 5.53 -11.07
CA GLU A 12 -13.93 5.50 -11.66
C GLU A 12 -13.41 6.84 -12.21
N ASP A 13 -14.02 7.95 -11.78
CA ASP A 13 -13.53 9.31 -12.01
C ASP A 13 -12.37 9.59 -11.04
N TRP A 14 -11.24 8.97 -11.35
CA TRP A 14 -10.04 9.02 -10.52
C TRP A 14 -9.45 10.43 -10.49
N ASN A 15 -9.66 11.07 -9.35
CA ASN A 15 -9.10 12.37 -8.98
C ASN A 15 -8.50 12.30 -7.58
N ARG A 16 -7.83 13.37 -7.15
CA ARG A 16 -7.20 13.45 -5.82
C ARG A 16 -8.15 13.05 -4.66
N PRO A 17 -9.39 13.55 -4.56
CA PRO A 17 -10.36 13.05 -3.56
C PRO A 17 -10.62 11.55 -3.62
N ALA A 18 -10.79 10.97 -4.81
CA ALA A 18 -11.01 9.53 -4.97
C ALA A 18 -9.81 8.70 -4.47
N TYR A 19 -8.58 9.12 -4.80
CA TYR A 19 -7.37 8.49 -4.27
C TYR A 19 -7.29 8.59 -2.74
N HIS A 20 -7.61 9.77 -2.18
CA HIS A 20 -7.68 9.93 -0.73
C HIS A 20 -8.69 8.96 -0.11
N TYR A 21 -9.92 8.87 -0.63
CA TYR A 21 -10.93 7.97 -0.10
C TYR A 21 -10.53 6.50 -0.17
N LEU A 22 -9.98 6.05 -1.30
CA LEU A 22 -9.49 4.68 -1.41
C LEU A 22 -8.34 4.41 -0.42
N SER A 23 -7.42 5.37 -0.22
CA SER A 23 -6.31 5.22 0.72
C SER A 23 -6.79 4.93 2.15
N GLN A 24 -7.95 5.47 2.54
CA GLN A 24 -8.56 5.23 3.86
C GLN A 24 -9.41 3.96 3.90
N ALA A 25 -10.06 3.62 2.79
CA ALA A 25 -11.05 2.54 2.75
C ALA A 25 -10.45 1.15 2.45
N VAL A 26 -9.29 1.07 1.80
CA VAL A 26 -8.75 -0.20 1.25
C VAL A 26 -8.59 -1.30 2.30
N VAL A 27 -8.25 -0.94 3.54
CA VAL A 27 -8.09 -1.89 4.67
C VAL A 27 -9.42 -2.50 5.15
N MET A 28 -10.57 -1.93 4.78
CA MET A 28 -11.91 -2.41 5.17
C MET A 28 -12.58 -3.31 4.12
N LEU A 29 -11.90 -3.54 3.00
CA LEU A 29 -12.40 -4.32 1.86
C LEU A 29 -11.85 -5.75 1.91
N ASP A 30 -12.58 -6.70 1.32
CA ASP A 30 -12.00 -8.01 1.05
C ASP A 30 -10.94 -7.93 -0.06
N ILE A 31 -10.14 -8.99 -0.19
CA ILE A 31 -9.01 -9.02 -1.12
C ILE A 31 -9.42 -8.83 -2.59
N ASN A 32 -10.61 -9.30 -2.99
CA ASN A 32 -11.05 -9.19 -4.39
C ASN A 32 -11.54 -7.76 -4.68
N GLU A 33 -12.36 -7.19 -3.79
CA GLU A 33 -12.81 -5.81 -3.89
C GLU A 33 -11.64 -4.83 -3.87
N SER A 34 -10.69 -5.02 -2.94
CA SER A 34 -9.49 -4.18 -2.87
C SER A 34 -8.60 -4.32 -4.09
N PHE A 35 -8.35 -5.53 -4.59
CA PHE A 35 -7.54 -5.74 -5.80
C PHE A 35 -8.12 -5.03 -7.03
N TYR A 36 -9.44 -5.13 -7.23
CA TYR A 36 -10.11 -4.47 -8.35
C TYR A 36 -9.92 -2.95 -8.28
N LEU A 37 -10.23 -2.34 -7.13
CA LEU A 37 -10.16 -0.89 -6.95
C LEU A 37 -8.73 -0.35 -7.01
N VAL A 38 -7.78 -1.07 -6.40
CA VAL A 38 -6.36 -0.71 -6.42
C VAL A 38 -5.80 -0.76 -7.84
N LYS A 39 -6.11 -1.80 -8.62
CA LYS A 39 -5.71 -1.85 -10.03
C LYS A 39 -6.32 -0.74 -10.86
N SER A 40 -7.62 -0.44 -10.66
CA SER A 40 -8.30 0.65 -11.34
C SER A 40 -7.62 2.00 -11.04
N ALA A 41 -7.34 2.28 -9.76
CA ALA A 41 -6.63 3.48 -9.32
C ALA A 41 -5.23 3.62 -9.94
N PHE A 42 -4.41 2.55 -9.88
CA PHE A 42 -3.05 2.58 -10.42
C PHE A 42 -3.03 2.75 -11.94
N THR A 43 -3.95 2.09 -12.65
CA THR A 43 -4.08 2.21 -14.11
C THR A 43 -4.45 3.64 -14.51
N ALA A 44 -5.38 4.26 -13.78
CA ALA A 44 -5.79 5.64 -14.03
C ALA A 44 -4.64 6.63 -13.77
N TYR A 45 -3.91 6.47 -12.67
CA TYR A 45 -2.74 7.28 -12.36
C TYR A 45 -1.65 7.15 -13.44
N GLU A 46 -1.31 5.93 -13.87
CA GLU A 46 -0.28 5.73 -14.90
C GLU A 46 -0.68 6.35 -16.25
N LYS A 47 -1.98 6.38 -16.58
CA LYS A 47 -2.50 7.02 -17.80
C LYS A 47 -2.37 8.55 -17.75
N ASN A 48 -2.61 9.15 -16.58
CA ASN A 48 -2.61 10.60 -16.38
C ASN A 48 -1.80 10.95 -15.13
N LYS A 49 -0.46 10.90 -15.25
CA LYS A 49 0.43 11.13 -14.10
C LYS A 49 0.29 12.54 -13.57
N GLU A 50 -0.12 12.64 -12.31
CA GLU A 50 -0.14 13.89 -11.55
C GLU A 50 0.94 13.83 -10.46
N ASN A 51 1.97 14.65 -10.59
CA ASN A 51 3.11 14.69 -9.66
C ASN A 51 2.90 15.67 -8.50
N ASP A 52 1.67 16.12 -8.24
CA ASP A 52 1.42 16.95 -7.07
C ASP A 52 1.58 16.11 -5.79
N THR A 53 2.10 16.76 -4.75
CA THR A 53 2.43 16.14 -3.46
C THR A 53 1.29 15.28 -2.90
N PHE A 54 0.04 15.76 -2.93
CA PHE A 54 -1.05 15.06 -2.28
C PHE A 54 -1.50 13.84 -3.07
N THR A 55 -1.60 13.96 -4.40
CA THR A 55 -1.93 12.83 -5.26
C THR A 55 -0.86 11.73 -5.12
N LEU A 56 0.42 12.09 -5.16
CA LEU A 56 1.55 11.19 -4.92
C LEU A 56 1.46 10.48 -3.55
N GLN A 57 1.18 11.22 -2.48
CA GLN A 57 0.98 10.63 -1.14
C GLN A 57 -0.18 9.64 -1.12
N PHE A 58 -1.32 9.99 -1.70
CA PHE A 58 -2.51 9.14 -1.64
C PHE A 58 -2.34 7.86 -2.44
N VAL A 59 -1.77 7.91 -3.65
CA VAL A 59 -1.52 6.68 -4.42
C VAL A 59 -0.47 5.79 -3.76
N ALA A 60 0.55 6.36 -3.13
CA ALA A 60 1.54 5.59 -2.37
C ALA A 60 0.95 4.99 -1.09
N LEU A 61 0.07 5.72 -0.40
CA LEU A 61 -0.65 5.23 0.78
C LEU A 61 -1.64 4.11 0.42
N ILE A 62 -2.34 4.21 -0.72
CA ILE A 62 -3.15 3.09 -1.25
C ILE A 62 -2.29 1.83 -1.37
N ALA A 63 -1.11 1.93 -1.98
CA ALA A 63 -0.22 0.80 -2.18
C ALA A 63 0.23 0.17 -0.84
N VAL A 64 0.68 0.97 0.12
CA VAL A 64 1.12 0.47 1.44
C VAL A 64 -0.03 -0.16 2.22
N ASN A 65 -1.19 0.48 2.26
CA ASN A 65 -2.35 -0.07 2.97
C ASN A 65 -2.89 -1.34 2.29
N TYR A 66 -2.80 -1.42 0.96
CA TYR A 66 -3.13 -2.64 0.23
C TYR A 66 -2.14 -3.79 0.51
N LEU A 67 -0.85 -3.50 0.70
CA LEU A 67 0.14 -4.51 1.08
C LEU A 67 -0.11 -5.07 2.47
N ASN A 68 -0.49 -4.22 3.43
CA ASN A 68 -0.96 -4.65 4.75
C ASN A 68 -2.19 -5.57 4.63
N CYS A 69 -3.16 -5.19 3.81
CA CYS A 69 -4.35 -6.00 3.51
C CYS A 69 -3.99 -7.36 2.90
N CYS A 70 -3.10 -7.40 1.90
CA CYS A 70 -2.61 -8.64 1.30
C CYS A 70 -2.01 -9.60 2.34
N TYR A 71 -1.24 -9.06 3.29
CA TYR A 71 -0.62 -9.86 4.34
C TYR A 71 -1.68 -10.48 5.26
N HIS A 72 -2.55 -9.66 5.86
CA HIS A 72 -3.52 -10.12 6.87
C HIS A 72 -4.64 -11.00 6.31
N GLN A 73 -4.94 -10.87 5.01
CA GLN A 73 -5.89 -11.74 4.33
C GLN A 73 -5.24 -12.99 3.71
N ASN A 74 -3.95 -13.25 3.98
CA ASN A 74 -3.21 -14.38 3.42
C ASN A 74 -3.29 -14.45 1.89
N ALA A 75 -3.26 -13.30 1.23
CA ALA A 75 -3.37 -13.23 -0.22
C ALA A 75 -2.15 -13.86 -0.89
N GLU A 76 -2.35 -14.48 -2.06
CA GLU A 76 -1.24 -14.97 -2.86
C GLU A 76 -0.29 -13.81 -3.23
N LYS A 77 1.02 -14.09 -3.27
CA LYS A 77 2.07 -13.10 -3.57
C LYS A 77 1.78 -12.22 -4.81
N LYS A 78 1.11 -12.78 -5.84
CA LYS A 78 0.73 -12.06 -7.06
C LYS A 78 -0.15 -10.82 -6.81
N TYR A 79 -0.97 -10.82 -5.75
CA TYR A 79 -1.79 -9.67 -5.37
C TYR A 79 -0.91 -8.54 -4.85
N ALA A 80 -0.04 -8.85 -3.88
CA ALA A 80 0.92 -7.88 -3.33
C ALA A 80 1.87 -7.31 -4.38
N GLN A 81 2.27 -8.12 -5.37
CA GLN A 81 3.19 -7.72 -6.42
C GLN A 81 2.71 -6.47 -7.19
N VAL A 82 1.41 -6.30 -7.39
CA VAL A 82 0.84 -5.13 -8.09
C VAL A 82 1.18 -3.82 -7.37
N ALA A 83 1.07 -3.78 -6.04
CA ALA A 83 1.43 -2.58 -5.27
C ALA A 83 2.95 -2.38 -5.15
N ILE A 84 3.72 -3.47 -5.05
CA ILE A 84 5.19 -3.39 -5.03
C ILE A 84 5.72 -2.80 -6.35
N GLU A 85 5.18 -3.25 -7.49
CA GLU A 85 5.57 -2.74 -8.81
C GLU A 85 5.12 -1.30 -9.01
N PHE A 86 3.90 -0.95 -8.61
CA PHE A 86 3.42 0.43 -8.67
C PHE A 86 4.29 1.40 -7.86
N LEU A 87 4.68 1.05 -6.63
CA LEU A 87 5.59 1.91 -5.84
C LEU A 87 6.93 2.15 -6.52
N LYS A 88 7.37 1.24 -7.40
CA LYS A 88 8.60 1.39 -8.18
C LYS A 88 8.43 2.37 -9.34
N THR A 89 7.23 2.54 -9.90
CA THR A 89 6.94 3.46 -11.02
C THR A 89 6.78 4.92 -10.59
N LEU A 90 6.47 5.18 -9.31
CA LEU A 90 6.37 6.54 -8.76
C LEU A 90 7.69 7.33 -8.90
N PRO A 91 7.65 8.66 -9.03
CA PRO A 91 8.88 9.47 -9.10
C PRO A 91 9.76 9.30 -7.86
N VAL A 92 11.07 9.51 -8.04
CA VAL A 92 12.01 9.63 -6.92
C VAL A 92 11.82 11.02 -6.30
N ASP A 93 10.92 11.07 -5.33
CA ASP A 93 10.53 12.30 -4.65
C ASP A 93 10.57 12.08 -3.12
N PRO A 94 11.06 13.05 -2.31
CA PRO A 94 11.06 12.95 -0.85
C PRO A 94 9.70 12.56 -0.24
N VAL A 95 8.61 13.00 -0.85
CA VAL A 95 7.22 12.72 -0.44
C VAL A 95 6.90 11.22 -0.53
N ILE A 96 7.56 10.50 -1.42
CA ILE A 96 7.37 9.07 -1.67
C ILE A 96 8.36 8.19 -0.87
N GLY A 97 9.47 8.76 -0.38
CA GLY A 97 10.56 8.02 0.23
C GLY A 97 10.13 7.09 1.37
N PHE A 98 9.28 7.59 2.28
CA PHE A 98 8.77 6.79 3.40
C PHE A 98 7.91 5.61 2.94
N TYR A 99 7.01 5.82 1.98
CA TYR A 99 6.16 4.75 1.43
C TYR A 99 6.97 3.68 0.71
N ARG A 100 8.05 4.06 0.02
CA ARG A 100 8.98 3.09 -0.59
C ARG A 100 9.65 2.22 0.45
N ILE A 101 10.06 2.77 1.61
CA ILE A 101 10.63 1.98 2.72
C ILE A 101 9.62 0.92 3.20
N ILE A 102 8.35 1.30 3.41
CA ILE A 102 7.31 0.35 3.83
C ILE A 102 7.00 -0.67 2.73
N GLY A 103 6.98 -0.25 1.46
CA GLY A 103 6.84 -1.15 0.32
C GLY A 103 7.96 -2.20 0.25
N THR A 104 9.21 -1.78 0.46
CA THR A 104 10.36 -2.71 0.53
C THR A 104 10.26 -3.65 1.73
N TYR A 105 9.72 -3.20 2.86
CA TYR A 105 9.43 -4.08 3.98
C TYR A 105 8.44 -5.19 3.58
N TYR A 106 7.29 -4.85 2.99
CA TYR A 106 6.33 -5.86 2.56
C TYR A 106 6.88 -6.77 1.46
N GLU A 107 7.63 -6.25 0.48
CA GLU A 107 8.33 -7.06 -0.51
C GLU A 107 9.25 -8.10 0.15
N SER A 108 9.97 -7.71 1.21
CA SER A 108 10.82 -8.62 1.98
C SER A 108 10.02 -9.68 2.76
N VAL A 109 8.82 -9.35 3.25
CA VAL A 109 7.90 -10.28 3.90
C VAL A 109 7.44 -11.34 2.89
N PHE A 110 6.90 -10.93 1.75
CA PHE A 110 6.40 -11.86 0.71
C PHE A 110 7.50 -12.65 -0.02
N SER A 111 8.75 -12.24 0.09
CA SER A 111 9.91 -12.95 -0.48
C SER A 111 10.73 -13.73 0.55
N ASN A 112 10.33 -13.73 1.83
CA ASN A 112 11.10 -14.32 2.94
C ASN A 112 12.54 -13.79 3.05
N ASN A 113 12.80 -12.56 2.61
CA ASN A 113 14.10 -11.91 2.73
C ASN A 113 14.30 -11.32 4.13
N THR A 114 14.73 -12.17 5.06
CA THR A 114 14.90 -11.81 6.48
C THR A 114 15.89 -10.67 6.69
N LYS A 115 16.99 -10.63 5.93
CA LYS A 115 18.02 -9.59 6.05
C LYS A 115 17.46 -8.19 5.81
N ILE A 116 16.73 -8.01 4.71
CA ILE A 116 16.12 -6.70 4.37
C ILE A 116 14.99 -6.37 5.33
N ARG A 117 14.15 -7.36 5.67
CA ARG A 117 13.06 -7.18 6.64
C ARG A 117 13.56 -6.65 7.96
N ASP A 118 14.57 -7.31 8.54
CA ASP A 118 15.05 -7.01 9.89
C ASP A 118 15.79 -5.66 9.92
N MET A 119 16.52 -5.31 8.85
CA MET A 119 17.11 -3.99 8.65
C MET A 119 16.04 -2.88 8.66
N ILE A 120 14.94 -3.04 7.92
CA ILE A 120 13.88 -2.02 7.88
C ILE A 120 13.14 -1.93 9.22
N ILE A 121 12.88 -3.07 9.88
CA ILE A 121 12.30 -3.08 11.25
C ILE A 121 13.16 -2.25 12.20
N GLU A 122 14.49 -2.41 12.15
CA GLU A 122 15.41 -1.66 13.01
C GLU A 122 15.37 -0.15 12.71
N ILE A 123 15.41 0.23 11.42
CA ILE A 123 15.31 1.64 11.02
C ILE A 123 14.01 2.23 11.58
N LEU A 124 12.86 1.59 11.32
CA LEU A 124 11.55 2.09 11.76
C LEU A 124 11.42 2.19 13.28
N LYS A 125 12.07 1.30 14.05
CA LYS A 125 12.15 1.44 15.51
C LYS A 125 12.95 2.65 15.95
N ARG A 126 14.08 2.94 15.29
CA ARG A 126 14.96 4.07 15.64
C ARG A 126 14.36 5.43 15.30
N ILE A 127 13.44 5.48 14.34
CA ILE A 127 12.76 6.71 13.90
C ILE A 127 11.32 6.84 14.42
N ASP A 128 10.90 5.99 15.36
CA ASP A 128 9.55 5.99 15.97
C ASP A 128 8.37 5.70 15.02
N TYR A 129 8.63 5.00 13.90
CA TYR A 129 7.63 4.56 12.93
C TYR A 129 7.32 3.06 12.99
N TYR A 130 7.80 2.34 14.01
CA TYR A 130 7.55 0.90 14.16
C TYR A 130 6.06 0.54 14.19
N SER A 131 5.21 1.44 14.71
CA SER A 131 3.75 1.26 14.76
C SER A 131 3.12 0.99 13.39
N MET A 132 3.74 1.43 12.29
CA MET A 132 3.25 1.26 10.91
C MET A 132 3.29 -0.20 10.42
N ILE A 133 4.10 -1.05 11.05
CA ILE A 133 4.27 -2.47 10.65
C ILE A 133 4.17 -3.43 11.84
N ARG A 134 3.86 -2.92 13.03
CA ARG A 134 3.94 -3.67 14.29
C ARG A 134 3.06 -4.93 14.26
N ASP A 135 1.86 -4.79 13.75
CA ASP A 135 0.88 -5.86 13.56
C ASP A 135 1.46 -7.02 12.72
N THR A 136 2.04 -6.71 11.55
CA THR A 136 2.69 -7.71 10.69
C THR A 136 3.92 -8.33 11.38
N VAL A 137 4.74 -7.53 12.08
CA VAL A 137 5.94 -8.05 12.77
C VAL A 137 5.59 -8.99 13.93
N GLU A 138 4.54 -8.67 14.70
CA GLU A 138 4.10 -9.50 15.83
C GLU A 138 3.50 -10.82 15.35
N ASP A 139 2.70 -10.81 14.28
CA ASP A 139 2.13 -12.01 13.69
C ASP A 139 3.22 -12.98 13.16
N ILE A 140 4.25 -12.46 12.48
CA ILE A 140 5.39 -13.27 12.02
C ILE A 140 6.13 -13.96 13.17
N LYS A 141 6.19 -13.36 14.37
CA LYS A 141 6.87 -13.94 15.53
C LYS A 141 6.08 -15.08 16.16
N ILE A 142 4.75 -15.03 16.08
CA ILE A 142 3.87 -16.06 16.63
C ILE A 142 3.83 -17.29 15.70
N ASN A 143 3.87 -17.06 14.39
CA ASN A 143 3.73 -18.11 13.36
C ASN A 143 5.07 -18.74 12.92
N LYS A 144 6.16 -18.52 13.66
CA LYS A 144 7.50 -19.11 13.45
C LYS A 144 7.84 -20.08 14.56
#